data_AF-A0A2A2D1S6-F1
#
_entry.id   AF-A0A2A2D1S6-F1
#
_cell.length_a   1.000
_cell.length_b   1.000
_cell.length_c   1.000
_cell.angle_alpha   90.00
_cell.angle_beta   90.00
_cell.angle_gamma   90.00
#
_symmetry.space_group_name_H-M   'P 1'
#
loop_
_entity.id
_entity.type
_entity.pdbx_description
1 polymer ?
#
loop_
_entity_poly.entity_id
_entity_poly.type
_entity_poly.pdbx_seq_one_letter_code
_entity_poly.pdbx_strand_id
1 'polypeptide(L)'
;MPVSDVPLPDGPMSDGPMSDGPMSDVAVPDGRLPDAPVPDVPVPDAPVRGVARTTGAPRPAAGDSAAAPDPDAAARERLAHAQLALLSTLVAGGPEPEGFDPVRLEVQRRALLGKRAHVVAKVAPELRDILGPRFHELFLGYARERPMTDGYHRDALDFARGVLRTGALEADPERHRRLTDWEAERTAHTACTACTARSGSAGRPPLLSRLAAALGSRRAERRRKGN
;
A
#
# COMPACT_ATOMS: atom_id res chain seq x y z
N MET A 1 20.82 79.57 15.96
CA MET A 1 20.65 79.14 14.55
C MET A 1 19.55 78.08 14.52
N PRO A 2 18.32 78.36 14.07
CA PRO A 2 17.32 77.31 13.89
C PRO A 2 17.57 76.59 12.56
N VAL A 3 17.57 75.26 12.61
CA VAL A 3 17.65 74.38 11.43
C VAL A 3 16.27 74.32 10.76
N SER A 4 16.22 74.55 9.46
CA SER A 4 15.00 74.45 8.66
C SER A 4 14.69 72.97 8.37
N ASP A 5 13.48 72.54 8.70
CA ASP A 5 12.91 71.28 8.23
C ASP A 5 12.59 71.38 6.73
N VAL A 6 13.14 70.46 5.94
CA VAL A 6 12.84 70.30 4.51
C VAL A 6 11.77 69.21 4.40
N PRO A 7 10.58 69.50 3.84
CA PRO A 7 9.57 68.48 3.67
C PRO A 7 9.93 67.54 2.52
N LEU A 8 9.88 66.23 2.79
CA LEU A 8 9.93 65.19 1.76
C LEU A 8 8.69 65.29 0.85
N PRO A 9 8.81 65.10 -0.47
CA PRO A 9 7.66 65.02 -1.35
C PRO A 9 6.98 63.64 -1.27
N ASP A 10 5.67 63.63 -1.07
CA ASP A 10 4.81 62.47 -1.28
C ASP A 10 4.65 62.22 -2.79
N GLY A 11 5.45 61.28 -3.31
CA GLY A 11 5.26 60.75 -4.65
C GLY A 11 4.09 59.75 -4.66
N PRO A 12 3.16 59.82 -5.63
CA PRO A 12 2.10 58.83 -5.73
C PRO A 12 2.70 57.46 -6.09
N MET A 13 2.39 56.44 -5.29
CA MET A 13 2.58 55.05 -5.71
C MET A 13 1.75 54.84 -6.97
N SER A 14 2.42 54.56 -8.09
CA SER A 14 1.75 54.14 -9.31
C SER A 14 1.28 52.70 -9.12
N ASP A 15 -0.04 52.50 -9.06
CA ASP A 15 -0.64 51.17 -9.18
C ASP A 15 -0.45 50.67 -10.62
N GLY A 16 0.67 49.98 -10.84
CA GLY A 16 0.87 49.20 -12.05
C GLY A 16 -0.06 47.99 -12.02
N PRO A 17 -0.89 47.74 -13.04
CA PRO A 17 -1.69 46.53 -13.09
C PRO A 17 -0.74 45.33 -13.15
N MET A 18 -0.87 44.40 -12.19
CA MET A 18 -0.28 43.07 -12.35
C MET A 18 -0.85 42.48 -13.64
N SER A 19 0.00 42.30 -14.65
CA SER A 19 -0.35 41.48 -15.80
C SER A 19 -0.56 40.05 -15.33
N ASP A 20 -1.80 39.59 -15.36
CA ASP A 20 -2.13 38.17 -15.39
C ASP A 20 -1.59 37.58 -16.70
N GLY A 21 -0.32 37.19 -16.67
CA GLY A 21 0.22 36.30 -17.69
C GLY A 21 -0.52 34.97 -17.60
N PRO A 22 -1.07 34.43 -18.69
CA PRO A 22 -1.66 33.10 -18.65
C PRO A 22 -0.56 32.13 -18.22
N MET A 23 -0.81 31.39 -17.13
CA MET A 23 -0.05 30.17 -16.88
C MET A 23 -0.29 29.27 -18.08
N SER A 24 0.71 29.17 -18.95
CA SER A 24 0.76 28.14 -19.98
C SER A 24 0.64 26.80 -19.27
N ASP A 25 -0.45 26.08 -19.55
CA ASP A 25 -0.59 24.67 -19.22
C ASP A 25 0.55 23.90 -19.87
N VAL A 26 1.66 23.73 -19.15
CA VAL A 26 2.62 22.70 -19.46
C VAL A 26 1.91 21.40 -19.14
N ALA A 27 1.25 20.83 -20.15
CA ALA A 27 0.82 19.45 -20.12
C ALA A 27 2.05 18.61 -19.78
N VAL A 28 2.13 18.15 -18.53
CA VAL A 28 3.11 17.15 -18.11
C VAL A 28 2.77 15.93 -18.96
N PRO A 29 3.62 15.54 -19.93
CA PRO A 29 3.33 14.33 -20.68
C PRO A 29 3.33 13.19 -19.66
N ASP A 30 2.25 12.41 -19.67
CA ASP A 30 2.17 11.15 -18.94
C ASP A 30 3.26 10.23 -19.53
N GLY A 31 4.45 10.35 -18.95
CA GLY A 31 5.64 9.63 -19.37
C GLY A 31 5.44 8.16 -19.09
N ARG A 32 4.78 7.46 -20.01
CA ARG A 32 4.86 6.01 -20.12
C ARG A 32 6.32 5.68 -20.37
N LEU A 33 7.05 5.39 -19.31
CA LEU A 33 8.36 4.75 -19.40
C LEU A 33 8.17 3.50 -20.28
N PRO A 34 8.80 3.42 -21.45
CA PRO A 34 8.81 2.16 -22.19
C PRO A 34 9.51 1.11 -21.34
N ASP A 35 8.94 -0.10 -21.25
CA ASP A 35 9.60 -1.27 -20.69
C ASP A 35 10.83 -1.57 -21.56
N ALA A 36 11.97 -0.96 -21.22
CA ALA A 36 13.25 -1.37 -21.76
C ALA A 36 13.60 -2.72 -21.11
N PRO A 37 13.90 -3.78 -21.89
CA PRO A 37 14.40 -5.01 -21.33
C PRO A 37 15.69 -4.71 -20.57
N VAL A 38 15.72 -5.08 -19.28
CA VAL A 38 16.94 -5.05 -18.47
C VAL A 38 17.97 -5.94 -19.17
N PRO A 39 19.11 -5.42 -19.63
CA PRO A 39 20.14 -6.27 -20.19
C PRO A 39 20.70 -7.17 -19.09
N ASP A 40 20.77 -8.47 -19.34
CA ASP A 40 21.50 -9.42 -18.49
C ASP A 40 22.98 -9.00 -18.50
N VAL A 41 23.38 -8.32 -17.43
CA VAL A 41 24.80 -8.01 -17.18
C VAL A 41 25.42 -9.31 -16.66
N PRO A 42 26.39 -9.92 -17.36
CA PRO A 42 27.06 -11.11 -16.86
C PRO A 42 27.78 -10.73 -15.57
N VAL A 43 27.38 -11.35 -14.46
CA VAL A 43 28.15 -11.27 -13.21
C VAL A 43 29.49 -11.96 -13.48
N PRO A 44 30.63 -11.26 -13.41
CA PRO A 44 31.91 -11.93 -13.58
C PRO A 44 32.14 -12.86 -12.39
N ASP A 45 32.38 -14.15 -12.69
CA ASP A 45 32.89 -15.13 -11.73
C ASP A 45 34.25 -14.65 -11.22
N ALA A 46 34.25 -13.93 -10.10
CA ALA A 46 35.46 -13.66 -9.37
C ALA A 46 35.98 -15.00 -8.79
N PRO A 47 37.27 -15.35 -8.96
CA PRO A 47 37.79 -16.59 -8.41
C PRO A 47 37.74 -16.52 -6.89
N VAL A 48 36.89 -17.35 -6.29
CA VAL A 48 36.93 -17.66 -4.86
C VAL A 48 38.34 -18.14 -4.53
N ARG A 49 39.12 -17.30 -3.86
CA ARG A 49 40.47 -17.62 -3.40
C ARG A 49 40.36 -18.83 -2.48
N GLY A 50 40.88 -19.97 -2.93
CA GLY A 50 40.86 -21.23 -2.19
C GLY A 50 41.47 -21.06 -0.81
N VAL A 51 40.66 -21.25 0.23
CA VAL A 51 41.15 -21.37 1.59
C VAL A 51 41.85 -22.72 1.68
N ALA A 52 43.18 -22.69 1.75
CA ALA A 52 43.99 -23.88 1.94
C ALA A 52 43.54 -24.60 3.22
N ARG A 53 43.01 -25.81 3.06
CA ARG A 53 42.76 -26.72 4.18
C ARG A 53 44.10 -27.13 4.77
N THR A 54 44.51 -26.48 5.85
CA THR A 54 45.54 -27.03 6.73
C THR A 54 44.91 -28.10 7.60
N THR A 55 45.14 -29.36 7.25
CA THR A 55 44.85 -30.49 8.13
C THR A 55 45.98 -30.57 9.17
N GLY A 56 45.76 -29.94 10.33
CA GLY A 56 46.52 -30.21 11.56
C GLY A 56 45.67 -31.04 12.51
N ALA A 57 46.12 -32.26 12.80
CA ALA A 57 45.50 -33.20 13.74
C ALA A 57 45.55 -32.70 15.21
N PRO A 58 44.73 -33.26 16.13
CA PRO A 58 44.28 -32.56 17.35
C PRO A 58 45.09 -32.92 18.61
N ARG A 59 45.04 -32.04 19.64
CA ARG A 59 44.92 -32.33 21.13
C ARG A 59 45.35 -31.12 22.01
N PRO A 60 44.97 -31.03 23.30
CA PRO A 60 43.66 -31.16 23.95
C PRO A 60 43.17 -29.81 24.56
N ALA A 61 41.94 -29.83 25.09
CA ALA A 61 41.24 -28.71 25.71
C ALA A 61 42.03 -27.97 26.82
N ALA A 62 42.06 -26.64 26.72
CA ALA A 62 42.27 -25.75 27.84
C ALA A 62 41.52 -24.43 27.59
N GLY A 63 40.54 -24.16 28.45
CA GLY A 63 39.98 -22.85 28.69
C GLY A 63 38.65 -22.57 27.99
N ASP A 64 37.59 -22.49 28.80
CA ASP A 64 36.48 -21.56 28.55
C ASP A 64 37.05 -20.14 28.48
N SER A 65 37.70 -19.80 27.38
CA SER A 65 37.78 -18.43 26.92
C SER A 65 36.62 -18.29 25.98
N ALA A 66 35.53 -17.69 26.46
CA ALA A 66 34.47 -17.16 25.62
C ALA A 66 35.16 -16.38 24.50
N ALA A 67 35.25 -17.00 23.31
CA ALA A 67 35.93 -16.43 22.17
C ALA A 67 35.27 -15.07 21.93
N ALA A 68 36.07 -14.01 22.00
CA ALA A 68 35.57 -12.66 21.76
C ALA A 68 34.75 -12.69 20.45
N PRO A 69 33.52 -12.16 20.44
CA PRO A 69 32.68 -12.22 19.26
C PRO A 69 33.45 -11.64 18.08
N ASP A 70 33.46 -12.38 16.97
CA ASP A 70 34.06 -11.92 15.71
C ASP A 70 33.51 -10.50 15.42
N PRO A 71 34.38 -9.46 15.42
CA PRO A 71 33.93 -8.08 15.28
C PRO A 71 33.17 -7.86 13.97
N ASP A 72 33.50 -8.62 12.92
CA ASP A 72 32.82 -8.56 11.63
C ASP A 72 31.46 -9.24 11.68
N ALA A 73 31.31 -10.30 12.47
CA ALA A 73 30.02 -10.93 12.74
C ALA A 73 29.10 -9.97 13.52
N ALA A 74 29.62 -9.33 14.57
CA ALA A 74 28.89 -8.34 15.34
C ALA A 74 28.52 -7.11 14.49
N ALA A 75 29.39 -6.68 13.56
CA ALA A 75 29.09 -5.60 12.63
C ALA A 75 27.97 -5.97 11.63
N ARG A 76 28.02 -7.18 11.07
CA ARG A 76 26.95 -7.70 10.19
C ARG A 76 25.60 -7.80 10.92
N GLU A 77 25.61 -8.24 12.17
CA GLU A 77 24.40 -8.33 12.99
C GLU A 77 23.78 -6.95 13.25
N ARG A 78 24.59 -5.95 13.62
CA ARG A 78 24.12 -4.56 13.77
C ARG A 78 23.52 -4.00 12.47
N LEU A 79 24.14 -4.27 11.32
CA LEU A 79 23.61 -3.86 10.03
C LEU A 79 22.28 -4.55 9.72
N ALA A 80 22.19 -5.86 9.94
CA ALA A 80 20.95 -6.61 9.72
C ALA A 80 19.81 -6.09 10.60
N HIS A 81 20.08 -5.77 11.87
CA HIS A 81 19.10 -5.15 12.76
C HIS A 81 18.66 -3.76 12.27
N ALA A 82 19.59 -2.91 11.82
CA ALA A 82 19.26 -1.60 11.27
C ALA A 82 18.42 -1.70 9.97
N GLN A 83 18.76 -2.64 9.09
CA GLN A 83 18.00 -2.91 7.87
C GLN A 83 16.58 -3.40 8.17
N LEU A 84 16.44 -4.32 9.14
CA LEU A 84 15.15 -4.81 9.57
C LEU A 84 14.31 -3.67 10.17
N ALA A 85 14.87 -2.86 11.06
CA ALA A 85 14.17 -1.72 11.66
C ALA A 85 13.68 -0.72 10.59
N LEU A 86 14.51 -0.43 9.59
CA LEU A 86 14.14 0.42 8.45
C LEU A 86 12.98 -0.18 7.65
N LEU A 87 13.03 -1.47 7.32
CA LEU A 87 11.97 -2.15 6.57
C LEU A 87 10.65 -2.19 7.36
N SER A 88 10.72 -2.50 8.65
CA SER A 88 9.55 -2.49 9.55
C SER A 88 8.92 -1.10 9.63
N THR A 89 9.73 -0.05 9.64
CA THR A 89 9.23 1.34 9.64
C THR A 89 8.52 1.68 8.33
N LEU A 90 9.14 1.38 7.19
CA LEU A 90 8.61 1.74 5.88
C LEU A 90 7.35 0.95 5.51
N VAL A 91 7.28 -0.33 5.87
CA VAL A 91 6.21 -1.24 5.42
C VAL A 91 5.12 -1.42 6.47
N ALA A 92 5.49 -1.49 7.75
CA ALA A 92 4.58 -1.87 8.84
C ALA A 92 4.30 -0.74 9.85
N GLY A 93 4.85 0.45 9.65
CA GLY A 93 4.63 1.58 10.57
C GLY A 93 5.38 1.45 11.89
N GLY A 94 6.49 0.69 11.92
CA GLY A 94 7.35 0.53 13.10
C GLY A 94 8.02 1.85 13.57
N PRO A 95 8.68 1.82 14.75
CA PRO A 95 9.35 2.99 15.31
C PRO A 95 10.51 3.46 14.42
N GLU A 96 10.71 4.77 14.37
CA GLU A 96 11.74 5.39 13.53
C GLU A 96 13.14 4.90 13.93
N PRO A 97 13.94 4.37 12.98
CA PRO A 97 15.28 3.88 13.28
C PRO A 97 16.22 5.06 13.53
N GLU A 98 17.15 4.86 14.47
CA GLU A 98 18.16 5.86 14.82
C GLU A 98 19.01 6.25 13.60
N GLY A 99 19.29 7.55 13.46
CA GLY A 99 20.13 8.09 12.38
C GLY A 99 19.44 8.28 11.04
N PHE A 100 18.15 7.97 10.91
CA PHE A 100 17.36 8.27 9.72
C PHE A 100 16.52 9.54 9.90
N ASP A 101 16.42 10.33 8.83
CA ASP A 101 15.58 11.52 8.80
C ASP A 101 14.09 11.12 8.71
N PRO A 102 13.27 11.44 9.72
CA PRO A 102 11.88 11.03 9.77
C PRO A 102 11.04 11.64 8.63
N VAL A 103 11.39 12.86 8.19
CA VAL A 103 10.70 13.53 7.08
C VAL A 103 10.94 12.77 5.78
N ARG A 104 12.19 12.33 5.53
CA ARG A 104 12.52 11.53 4.34
C ARG A 104 11.87 10.15 4.39
N LEU A 105 11.79 9.53 5.56
CA LEU A 105 11.12 8.25 5.72
C LEU A 105 9.62 8.34 5.38
N GLU A 106 8.94 9.40 5.81
CA GLU A 106 7.51 9.59 5.49
C GLU A 106 7.29 9.83 3.99
N VAL A 107 8.18 10.54 3.30
CA VAL A 107 8.13 10.68 1.83
C VAL A 107 8.20 9.31 1.16
N GLN A 108 9.13 8.46 1.59
CA GLN A 108 9.27 7.10 1.04
C GLN A 108 8.05 6.23 1.36
N ARG A 109 7.55 6.27 2.59
CA ARG A 109 6.33 5.55 2.98
C ARG A 109 5.15 5.97 2.10
N ARG A 110 4.93 7.27 1.90
CA ARG A 110 3.85 7.79 1.05
C ARG A 110 4.01 7.31 -0.41
N ALA A 111 5.23 7.26 -0.93
CA ALA A 111 5.50 6.74 -2.28
C ALA A 111 5.14 5.24 -2.39
N LEU A 112 5.51 4.43 -1.40
CA LEU A 112 5.15 3.00 -1.34
C LEU A 112 3.63 2.80 -1.25
N LEU A 113 2.93 3.58 -0.44
CA LEU A 113 1.47 3.53 -0.34
C LEU A 113 0.80 3.94 -1.66
N GLY A 114 1.34 4.96 -2.35
CA GLY A 114 0.90 5.35 -3.69
C GLY A 114 1.08 4.22 -4.71
N LYS A 115 2.20 3.51 -4.65
CA LYS A 115 2.44 2.33 -5.51
C LYS A 115 1.45 1.21 -5.23
N ARG A 116 1.18 0.93 -3.96
CA ARG A 116 0.18 -0.06 -3.54
C ARG A 116 -1.21 0.32 -4.06
N ALA A 117 -1.61 1.58 -3.93
CA ALA A 117 -2.87 2.09 -4.47
C ALA A 117 -2.98 1.87 -5.99
N HIS A 118 -1.89 2.13 -6.72
CA HIS A 118 -1.84 1.89 -8.17
C HIS A 118 -1.99 0.42 -8.56
N VAL A 119 -1.33 -0.48 -7.82
CA VAL A 119 -1.46 -1.93 -8.07
C VAL A 119 -2.89 -2.39 -7.75
N VAL A 120 -3.47 -1.96 -6.64
CA VAL A 120 -4.86 -2.29 -6.27
C VAL A 120 -5.84 -1.75 -7.32
N ALA A 121 -5.64 -0.55 -7.83
CA ALA A 121 -6.45 0.03 -8.90
C ALA A 121 -6.39 -0.78 -10.22
N LYS A 122 -5.30 -1.53 -10.46
CA LYS A 122 -5.20 -2.46 -11.59
C LYS A 122 -5.87 -3.80 -11.30
N VAL A 123 -5.74 -4.29 -10.08
CA VAL A 123 -6.30 -5.58 -9.64
C VAL A 123 -7.82 -5.52 -9.48
N ALA A 124 -8.35 -4.36 -9.10
CA ALA A 124 -9.78 -4.09 -8.90
C ALA A 124 -10.18 -2.77 -9.59
N PRO A 125 -10.24 -2.73 -10.94
CA PRO A 125 -10.61 -1.52 -11.67
C PRO A 125 -12.04 -1.06 -11.34
N GLU A 126 -12.97 -1.98 -11.10
CA GLU A 126 -14.37 -1.65 -10.79
C GLU A 126 -14.49 -0.92 -9.45
N LEU A 127 -13.66 -1.30 -8.47
CA LEU A 127 -13.59 -0.61 -7.17
C LEU A 127 -13.11 0.83 -7.34
N ARG A 128 -12.08 1.05 -8.16
CA ARG A 128 -11.62 2.40 -8.54
C ARG A 128 -12.75 3.18 -9.20
N ASP A 129 -13.49 2.57 -10.11
CA ASP A 129 -14.55 3.24 -10.86
C ASP A 129 -15.79 3.55 -9.99
N ILE A 130 -16.07 2.73 -8.96
CA ILE A 130 -17.12 3.00 -7.96
C ILE A 130 -16.75 4.20 -7.08
N LEU A 131 -15.51 4.24 -6.59
CA LEU A 131 -15.03 5.27 -5.66
C LEU A 131 -14.62 6.57 -6.37
N GLY A 132 -14.28 6.48 -7.66
CA GLY A 132 -13.93 7.62 -8.50
C GLY A 132 -12.73 8.41 -7.95
N PRO A 133 -12.77 9.75 -7.98
CA PRO A 133 -11.66 10.59 -7.55
C PRO A 133 -11.23 10.38 -6.08
N ARG A 134 -12.16 9.94 -5.22
CA ARG A 134 -11.90 9.72 -3.79
C ARG A 134 -11.15 8.41 -3.51
N PHE A 135 -10.99 7.54 -4.52
CA PHE A 135 -10.31 6.26 -4.36
C PHE A 135 -8.93 6.43 -3.73
N HIS A 136 -8.10 7.33 -4.27
CA HIS A 136 -6.71 7.45 -3.83
C HIS A 136 -6.61 8.01 -2.40
N GLU A 137 -7.40 9.03 -2.08
CA GLU A 137 -7.45 9.63 -0.75
C GLU A 137 -7.88 8.59 0.32
N LEU A 138 -8.99 7.89 0.06
CA LEU A 138 -9.52 6.87 0.97
C LEU A 138 -8.55 5.70 1.12
N PHE A 139 -7.93 5.27 0.02
CA PHE A 139 -6.98 4.17 0.05
C PHE A 139 -5.72 4.52 0.83
N LEU A 140 -5.16 5.71 0.65
CA LEU A 140 -3.99 6.17 1.42
C LEU A 140 -4.31 6.26 2.91
N GLY A 141 -5.51 6.74 3.29
CA GLY A 141 -5.96 6.73 4.69
C GLY A 141 -6.00 5.32 5.28
N TYR A 142 -6.63 4.38 4.56
CA TYR A 142 -6.69 2.97 4.95
C TYR A 142 -5.30 2.32 5.07
N ALA A 143 -4.44 2.53 4.07
CA ALA A 143 -3.19 1.79 3.93
C ALA A 143 -2.10 2.27 4.91
N ARG A 144 -2.20 3.49 5.45
CA ARG A 144 -1.30 4.01 6.49
C ARG A 144 -1.37 3.21 7.79
N GLU A 145 -2.55 2.75 8.16
CA GLU A 145 -2.79 2.07 9.43
C GLU A 145 -2.67 0.55 9.32
N ARG A 146 -2.53 0.02 8.09
CA ARG A 146 -2.69 -1.41 7.80
C ARG A 146 -1.58 -1.90 6.87
N PRO A 147 -0.57 -2.60 7.41
CA PRO A 147 0.39 -3.32 6.59
C PRO A 147 -0.33 -4.36 5.71
N MET A 148 0.20 -4.58 4.51
CA MET A 148 -0.34 -5.58 3.58
C MET A 148 0.15 -6.97 4.00
N THR A 149 -0.76 -7.87 4.37
CA THR A 149 -0.45 -9.23 4.82
C THR A 149 -0.77 -10.30 3.77
N ASP A 150 -1.85 -10.12 3.02
CA ASP A 150 -2.49 -11.23 2.28
C ASP A 150 -2.67 -10.96 0.78
N GLY A 151 -1.74 -10.21 0.18
CA GLY A 151 -1.72 -9.90 -1.25
C GLY A 151 -2.81 -8.92 -1.71
N TYR A 152 -2.77 -8.53 -2.99
CA TYR A 152 -3.52 -7.37 -3.50
C TYR A 152 -5.03 -7.58 -3.63
N HIS A 153 -5.49 -8.78 -3.98
CA HIS A 153 -6.93 -9.05 -4.09
C HIS A 153 -7.60 -8.99 -2.72
N ARG A 154 -6.94 -9.53 -1.69
CA ARG A 154 -7.45 -9.48 -0.33
C ARG A 154 -7.43 -8.06 0.22
N ASP A 155 -6.36 -7.33 -0.08
CA ASP A 155 -6.22 -5.95 0.33
C ASP A 155 -7.32 -5.04 -0.27
N ALA A 156 -7.69 -5.26 -1.54
CA ALA A 156 -8.82 -4.57 -2.16
C ALA A 156 -10.15 -4.83 -1.43
N LEU A 157 -10.38 -6.08 -1.01
CA LEU A 157 -11.59 -6.47 -0.29
C LEU A 157 -11.64 -5.87 1.13
N ASP A 158 -10.52 -5.92 1.85
CA ASP A 158 -10.44 -5.38 3.22
C ASP A 158 -10.51 -3.85 3.23
N PHE A 159 -9.98 -3.19 2.18
CA PHE A 159 -10.19 -1.76 1.95
C PHE A 159 -11.68 -1.44 1.73
N ALA A 160 -12.36 -2.14 0.82
CA ALA A 160 -13.79 -1.93 0.55
C ALA A 160 -14.64 -2.09 1.82
N ARG A 161 -14.37 -3.12 2.62
CA ARG A 161 -15.01 -3.33 3.93
C ARG A 161 -14.72 -2.19 4.91
N GLY A 162 -13.50 -1.66 4.88
CA GLY A 162 -13.13 -0.48 5.66
C GLY A 162 -13.96 0.75 5.29
N VAL A 163 -14.09 1.03 3.99
CA VAL A 163 -14.88 2.15 3.48
C VAL A 163 -16.35 2.03 3.90
N LEU A 164 -16.97 0.84 3.74
CA LEU A 164 -18.35 0.59 4.15
C LEU A 164 -18.54 0.77 5.66
N ARG A 165 -17.59 0.31 6.49
CA ARG A 165 -17.66 0.44 7.95
C ARG A 165 -17.50 1.87 8.46
N THR A 166 -16.70 2.69 7.76
CA THR A 166 -16.44 4.09 8.17
C THR A 166 -17.53 5.06 7.73
N GLY A 167 -18.51 4.64 6.92
CA GLY A 167 -19.54 5.54 6.40
C GLY A 167 -19.01 6.59 5.42
N ALA A 168 -17.80 6.41 4.87
CA ALA A 168 -17.16 7.41 4.02
C ALA A 168 -17.94 7.74 2.72
N LEU A 169 -18.96 6.94 2.38
CA LEU A 169 -19.84 7.09 1.23
C LEU A 169 -21.31 7.42 1.60
N GLU A 170 -21.61 7.80 2.85
CA GLU A 170 -22.99 8.08 3.28
C GLU A 170 -23.70 9.15 2.44
N ALA A 171 -22.95 10.13 1.92
CA ALA A 171 -23.48 11.16 1.03
C ALA A 171 -23.92 10.64 -0.35
N ASP A 172 -23.57 9.40 -0.72
CA ASP A 172 -23.88 8.79 -2.00
C ASP A 172 -24.37 7.33 -1.83
N PRO A 173 -25.70 7.15 -1.64
CA PRO A 173 -26.30 5.83 -1.44
C PRO A 173 -26.08 4.87 -2.61
N GLU A 174 -25.96 5.39 -3.84
CA GLU A 174 -25.74 4.55 -5.03
C GLU A 174 -24.33 3.98 -5.05
N ARG A 175 -23.31 4.81 -4.78
CA ARG A 175 -21.93 4.32 -4.63
C ARG A 175 -21.81 3.33 -3.48
N HIS A 176 -22.47 3.61 -2.35
CA HIS A 176 -22.51 2.70 -1.22
C HIS A 176 -23.12 1.33 -1.61
N ARG A 177 -24.24 1.32 -2.34
CA ARG A 177 -24.88 0.08 -2.82
C ARG A 177 -23.96 -0.68 -3.77
N ARG A 178 -23.41 0.00 -4.79
CA ARG A 178 -22.51 -0.62 -5.77
C ARG A 178 -21.27 -1.23 -5.10
N LEU A 179 -20.69 -0.55 -4.10
CA LEU A 179 -19.57 -1.08 -3.33
C LEU A 179 -19.97 -2.30 -2.49
N THR A 180 -21.16 -2.28 -1.90
CA THR A 180 -21.72 -3.42 -1.15
C THR A 180 -21.91 -4.64 -2.06
N ASP A 181 -22.49 -4.45 -3.24
CA ASP A 181 -22.70 -5.53 -4.22
C ASP A 181 -21.36 -6.11 -4.70
N TRP A 182 -20.38 -5.24 -4.98
CA TRP A 182 -19.02 -5.63 -5.39
C TRP A 182 -18.30 -6.47 -4.31
N GLU A 183 -18.45 -6.12 -3.03
CA GLU A 183 -17.87 -6.85 -1.89
C GLU A 183 -18.52 -8.22 -1.73
N ALA A 184 -19.85 -8.27 -1.82
CA ALA A 184 -20.63 -9.51 -1.68
C ALA A 184 -20.29 -10.53 -2.79
N GLU A 185 -20.18 -10.07 -4.05
CA GLU A 185 -19.83 -10.91 -5.19
C GLU A 185 -18.45 -11.60 -5.00
N ARG A 186 -17.44 -10.84 -4.56
CA ARG A 186 -16.08 -11.35 -4.36
C ARG A 186 -15.96 -12.23 -3.12
N THR A 187 -16.64 -11.88 -2.04
CA THR A 187 -16.70 -12.75 -0.85
C THR A 187 -17.37 -14.07 -1.18
N ALA A 188 -18.46 -14.07 -1.95
CA ALA A 188 -19.10 -15.29 -2.43
C ALA A 188 -18.17 -16.13 -3.32
N HIS A 189 -17.37 -15.50 -4.19
CA HIS A 189 -16.38 -16.21 -5.02
C HIS A 189 -15.26 -16.86 -4.18
N THR A 190 -14.73 -16.15 -3.18
CA THR A 190 -13.72 -16.72 -2.26
C THR A 190 -14.27 -17.86 -1.40
N ALA A 191 -15.53 -17.76 -0.96
CA ALA A 191 -16.19 -18.85 -0.24
C ALA A 191 -16.42 -20.07 -1.14
N CYS A 192 -16.87 -19.86 -2.37
CA CYS A 192 -17.08 -20.94 -3.35
C CYS A 192 -15.78 -21.67 -3.67
N THR A 193 -14.70 -20.94 -3.96
CA THR A 193 -13.37 -21.51 -4.24
C THR A 193 -12.77 -22.25 -3.05
N ALA A 194 -12.96 -21.75 -1.82
CA ALA A 194 -12.54 -22.45 -0.62
C ALA A 194 -13.34 -23.74 -0.37
N CYS A 195 -14.65 -23.74 -0.65
CA CYS A 195 -15.51 -24.91 -0.54
C CYS A 195 -15.14 -25.99 -1.56
N THR A 196 -14.86 -25.61 -2.81
CA THR A 196 -14.46 -26.56 -3.86
C THR A 196 -13.08 -27.16 -3.59
N ALA A 197 -12.10 -26.35 -3.16
CA ALA A 197 -10.77 -26.83 -2.77
C ALA A 197 -10.82 -27.81 -1.58
N ARG A 198 -11.70 -27.55 -0.59
CA ARG A 198 -11.89 -28.43 0.58
C ARG A 198 -12.61 -29.74 0.22
N SER A 199 -13.48 -29.73 -0.78
CA SER A 199 -14.19 -30.93 -1.25
C SER A 199 -13.33 -31.89 -2.10
N GLY A 200 -12.10 -31.49 -2.47
CA GLY A 200 -11.16 -32.31 -3.26
C GLY A 200 -10.41 -33.42 -2.52
N SER A 201 -10.57 -33.56 -1.19
CA SER A 201 -9.90 -34.58 -0.36
C SER A 201 -10.86 -35.63 0.24
N ALA A 202 -12.13 -35.64 -0.15
CA ALA A 202 -13.07 -36.67 0.27
C ALA A 202 -13.58 -37.41 -0.97
N GLY A 203 -13.37 -38.73 -0.98
CA GLY A 203 -13.89 -39.61 -2.04
C GLY A 203 -15.37 -39.35 -2.33
N ARG A 204 -15.71 -39.41 -3.62
CA ARG A 204 -17.06 -39.23 -4.18
C ARG A 204 -18.13 -39.92 -3.31
N PRO A 205 -19.12 -39.20 -2.77
CA PRO A 205 -20.44 -39.78 -2.55
C PRO A 205 -21.31 -39.59 -3.82
N PRO A 206 -22.22 -40.53 -4.13
CA PRO A 206 -23.11 -40.41 -5.28
C PRO A 206 -24.16 -39.30 -5.09
N LEU A 207 -24.58 -38.76 -6.23
CA LEU A 207 -25.56 -37.70 -6.42
C LEU A 207 -26.92 -38.02 -5.77
N LEU A 208 -27.52 -37.05 -5.08
CA LEU A 208 -28.96 -36.85 -5.09
C LEU A 208 -29.30 -35.36 -5.18
N SER A 209 -30.03 -35.06 -6.25
CA SER A 209 -30.59 -33.77 -6.61
C SER A 209 -31.77 -33.39 -5.69
N ARG A 210 -31.95 -32.06 -5.52
CA ARG A 210 -33.17 -31.29 -5.18
C ARG A 210 -33.19 -30.65 -3.78
N LEU A 211 -33.23 -29.31 -3.76
CA LEU A 211 -34.51 -28.60 -3.65
C LEU A 211 -34.38 -27.11 -3.97
N ALA A 212 -35.21 -26.68 -4.92
CA ALA A 212 -35.60 -25.29 -5.12
C ALA A 212 -36.58 -24.83 -4.04
N ALA A 213 -36.86 -23.52 -4.04
CA ALA A 213 -37.95 -22.81 -3.37
C ALA A 213 -37.67 -22.22 -1.98
N ALA A 214 -37.17 -20.98 -1.97
CA ALA A 214 -37.66 -19.94 -1.07
C ALA A 214 -37.17 -18.58 -1.58
N LEU A 215 -37.99 -17.88 -2.38
CA LEU A 215 -38.08 -16.41 -2.48
C LEU A 215 -39.12 -16.06 -3.58
N GLY A 216 -40.34 -16.57 -3.40
CA GLY A 216 -41.54 -16.06 -4.05
C GLY A 216 -42.50 -15.58 -2.96
N SER A 217 -43.17 -14.46 -3.20
CA SER A 217 -44.38 -14.00 -2.47
C SER A 217 -44.20 -13.11 -1.22
N ARG A 218 -43.59 -11.92 -1.39
CA ARG A 218 -43.93 -10.74 -0.54
C ARG A 218 -44.25 -9.48 -1.34
N ARG A 219 -45.03 -9.62 -2.42
CA ARG A 219 -45.58 -8.48 -3.18
C ARG A 219 -47.02 -8.78 -3.64
N ALA A 220 -47.92 -9.07 -2.69
CA ALA A 220 -49.36 -9.15 -2.98
C ALA A 220 -50.28 -8.85 -1.76
N GLU A 221 -49.77 -8.82 -0.52
CA GLU A 221 -50.62 -8.68 0.70
C GLU A 221 -50.73 -7.24 1.25
N ARG A 222 -50.55 -6.20 0.41
CA ARG A 222 -50.85 -4.79 0.77
C ARG A 222 -52.01 -4.20 -0.07
N ARG A 223 -52.97 -5.04 -0.46
CA ARG A 223 -54.24 -4.59 -1.08
C ARG A 223 -55.50 -5.09 -0.36
N ARG A 224 -55.37 -5.50 0.91
CA ARG A 224 -56.49 -5.98 1.76
C ARG A 224 -56.47 -5.46 3.21
N LYS A 225 -55.78 -4.34 3.50
CA LYS A 225 -55.87 -3.70 4.83
C LYS A 225 -55.84 -2.18 4.69
N GLY A 226 -57.00 -1.57 4.93
CA GLY A 226 -57.36 -0.16 4.73
C GLY A 226 -58.40 -0.09 3.59
N ASN A 227 -59.71 0.00 3.79
CA ASN A 227 -60.51 0.67 4.83
C ASN A 227 -59.97 2.04 5.23
#